data_AF-A0A343TLM2-F1
#
_entry.id   AF-A0A343TLM2-F1
#
_cell.length_a   1.000
_cell.length_b   1.000
_cell.length_c   1.000
_cell.angle_alpha   90.00
_cell.angle_beta   90.00
_cell.angle_gamma   90.00
#
_symmetry.space_group_name_H-M   'P 1'
#
loop_
_entity.id
_entity.type
_entity.pdbx_description
1 polymer ?
#
loop_
_entity_poly.entity_id
_entity_poly.type
_entity_poly.pdbx_seq_one_letter_code
_entity_poly.pdbx_strand_id
1 'polypeptide(L)'
;MPPDPADPEWEDWANEKLEDVDFDAELGREMAKDAMRLANGELSESEFYGRYHEQVLEEFGIDRRDEAMEPEEFSGDGKRGGGNDSCGNGGGGNGGGNDGAMPGVPGEEHSRRSVLKTAGMLGAAAVGLGGLEGAAGGGHVDDDDGDVQMGMAINTNQCVACLQCVEACNEENNNTADALWMFVHRYVEDDYRDREAYLPRPCQHCSEPSCSTACPVQARYKREEDGIVMTDYDLCVGCRYCEIACPYGVNYLQWGEPHELDEFGVHLDIDTPREAAGGVHAGGNPPQGVMGKCTFCVHRQDSDNEDLQGTTACEEVCPVDAIHFGDLEDSESAPRQHLEELDDDASTFRLLEFMGTEPNVIYVGDEPGAPATPVEGPRTVEDMHRDLTRERKGRPPVEYPSPGSDEDGS
;
A
#
# COMPACT_ATOMS: atom_id res chain seq x y z
N MET A 1 -9.49 11.80 -7.16
CA MET A 1 -10.06 10.79 -6.24
C MET A 1 -11.00 9.92 -7.05
N PRO A 2 -11.14 8.61 -6.77
CA PRO A 2 -12.21 7.82 -7.36
C PRO A 2 -13.57 8.46 -7.05
N PRO A 3 -14.56 8.42 -7.95
CA PRO A 3 -15.94 8.78 -7.61
C PRO A 3 -16.50 7.88 -6.50
N ASP A 4 -17.58 8.29 -5.85
CA ASP A 4 -18.32 7.41 -4.95
C ASP A 4 -18.87 6.22 -5.74
N PRO A 5 -18.70 4.96 -5.31
CA PRO A 5 -19.26 3.77 -5.97
C PRO A 5 -20.79 3.80 -6.16
N ALA A 6 -21.51 4.60 -5.37
CA ALA A 6 -22.93 4.85 -5.53
C ALA A 6 -23.26 5.86 -6.64
N ASP A 7 -22.28 6.64 -7.10
CA ASP A 7 -22.41 7.58 -8.22
C ASP A 7 -22.26 6.83 -9.56
N PRO A 8 -23.16 7.06 -10.55
CA PRO A 8 -22.98 6.55 -11.91
C PRO A 8 -21.62 6.84 -12.54
N GLU A 9 -20.97 7.97 -12.20
CA GLU A 9 -19.64 8.33 -12.71
C GLU A 9 -18.55 7.31 -12.31
N TRP A 10 -18.76 6.53 -11.24
CA TRP A 10 -17.81 5.48 -10.84
C TRP A 10 -17.69 4.40 -11.90
N GLU A 11 -18.78 4.01 -12.58
CA GLU A 11 -18.72 2.97 -13.59
C GLU A 11 -17.89 3.40 -14.80
N ASP A 12 -18.06 4.65 -15.23
CA ASP A 12 -17.27 5.23 -16.32
C ASP A 12 -15.79 5.30 -15.95
N TRP A 13 -15.48 5.75 -14.73
CA TRP A 13 -14.11 5.75 -14.21
C TRP A 13 -13.51 4.35 -14.11
N ALA A 14 -14.26 3.38 -13.59
CA ALA A 14 -13.79 1.99 -13.47
C ALA A 14 -13.55 1.35 -14.83
N ASN A 15 -14.38 1.65 -15.84
CA ASN A 15 -14.17 1.20 -17.22
C ASN A 15 -12.87 1.78 -17.81
N GLU A 16 -12.62 3.08 -17.62
CA GLU A 16 -11.34 3.71 -18.03
C GLU A 16 -10.15 3.01 -17.36
N LYS A 17 -10.27 2.59 -16.08
CA LYS A 17 -9.18 1.86 -15.40
C LYS A 17 -9.07 0.39 -15.81
N LEU A 18 -9.99 -0.17 -16.55
CA LEU A 18 -9.91 -1.57 -16.98
C LEU A 18 -9.71 -1.72 -18.49
N GLU A 19 -9.77 -0.63 -19.26
CA GLU A 19 -9.71 -0.69 -20.73
C GLU A 19 -8.36 -1.17 -21.29
N ASP A 20 -7.28 -0.90 -20.57
CA ASP A 20 -5.90 -1.18 -20.98
C ASP A 20 -5.36 -2.53 -20.48
N VAL A 21 -6.21 -3.41 -19.96
CA VAL A 21 -5.81 -4.75 -19.48
C VAL A 21 -6.65 -5.87 -20.08
N ASP A 22 -6.02 -7.03 -20.30
CA ASP A 22 -6.64 -8.20 -20.93
C ASP A 22 -7.46 -9.05 -19.94
N PHE A 23 -8.29 -8.42 -19.09
CA PHE A 23 -9.13 -9.10 -18.10
C PHE A 23 -10.60 -8.68 -18.18
N ASP A 24 -11.50 -9.52 -17.67
CA ASP A 24 -12.95 -9.26 -17.69
C ASP A 24 -13.33 -8.01 -16.85
N ALA A 25 -13.62 -6.91 -17.54
CA ALA A 25 -13.97 -5.66 -16.89
C ALA A 25 -15.30 -5.73 -16.12
N GLU A 26 -16.27 -6.54 -16.55
CA GLU A 26 -17.54 -6.69 -15.84
C GLU A 26 -17.35 -7.41 -14.51
N LEU A 27 -16.63 -8.54 -14.53
CA LEU A 27 -16.24 -9.24 -13.32
C LEU A 27 -15.48 -8.32 -12.36
N GLY A 28 -14.51 -7.56 -12.87
CA GLY A 28 -13.74 -6.60 -12.08
C GLY A 28 -14.60 -5.56 -11.38
N ARG A 29 -15.55 -4.94 -12.09
CA ARG A 29 -16.46 -3.94 -11.52
C ARG A 29 -17.37 -4.52 -10.45
N GLU A 30 -17.96 -5.69 -10.71
CA GLU A 30 -18.85 -6.35 -9.75
C GLU A 30 -18.09 -6.74 -8.47
N MET A 31 -16.94 -7.39 -8.62
CA MET A 31 -16.09 -7.77 -7.50
C MET A 31 -15.62 -6.55 -6.69
N ALA A 32 -15.25 -5.45 -7.34
CA ALA A 32 -14.81 -4.24 -6.65
C ALA A 32 -15.91 -3.62 -5.79
N LYS A 33 -17.14 -3.49 -6.33
CA LYS A 33 -18.30 -2.98 -5.57
C LYS A 33 -18.62 -3.89 -4.39
N ASP A 34 -18.67 -5.20 -4.63
CA ASP A 34 -19.02 -6.14 -3.58
C ASP A 34 -17.92 -6.30 -2.53
N ALA A 35 -16.65 -6.08 -2.88
CA ALA A 35 -15.55 -6.03 -1.91
C ALA A 35 -15.67 -4.81 -0.97
N MET A 36 -16.11 -3.66 -1.49
CA MET A 36 -16.42 -2.49 -0.64
C MET A 36 -17.64 -2.74 0.25
N ARG A 37 -18.67 -3.42 -0.28
CA ARG A 37 -19.85 -3.80 0.51
C ARG A 37 -19.52 -4.82 1.60
N LEU A 38 -18.58 -5.72 1.34
CA LEU A 38 -18.05 -6.65 2.33
C LEU A 38 -17.34 -5.90 3.44
N ALA A 39 -16.43 -4.96 3.11
CA ALA A 39 -15.77 -4.11 4.10
C ALA A 39 -16.78 -3.32 4.95
N ASN A 40 -17.86 -2.81 4.35
CA ASN A 40 -18.94 -2.14 5.07
C ASN A 40 -19.91 -3.08 5.83
N GLY A 41 -19.66 -4.39 5.83
CA GLY A 41 -20.50 -5.39 6.50
C GLY A 41 -21.89 -5.62 5.86
N GLU A 42 -22.10 -5.15 4.63
CA GLU A 42 -23.35 -5.35 3.86
C GLU A 42 -23.41 -6.70 3.14
N LEU A 43 -22.27 -7.37 3.02
CA LEU A 43 -22.11 -8.67 2.37
C LEU A 43 -21.19 -9.55 3.23
N SER A 44 -21.51 -10.84 3.38
CA SER A 44 -20.59 -11.76 4.06
C SER A 44 -19.50 -12.29 3.11
N GLU A 45 -18.35 -12.67 3.67
CA GLU A 45 -17.28 -13.36 2.93
C GLU A 45 -17.79 -14.58 2.15
N SER A 46 -18.57 -15.44 2.79
CA SER A 46 -19.13 -16.64 2.15
C SER A 46 -20.01 -16.32 0.94
N GLU A 47 -20.78 -15.22 0.99
CA GLU A 47 -21.61 -14.78 -0.12
C GLU A 47 -20.77 -14.16 -1.24
N PHE A 48 -19.72 -13.40 -0.89
CA PHE A 48 -18.78 -12.82 -1.85
C PHE A 48 -18.03 -13.91 -2.62
N TYR A 49 -17.36 -14.82 -1.90
CA TYR A 49 -16.59 -15.90 -2.51
C TYR A 49 -17.49 -16.85 -3.29
N GLY A 50 -18.61 -17.28 -2.71
CA GLY A 50 -19.57 -18.14 -3.38
C GLY A 50 -20.16 -17.54 -4.67
N ARG A 51 -20.25 -16.21 -4.77
CA ARG A 51 -20.75 -15.53 -5.97
C ARG A 51 -19.74 -15.52 -7.11
N TYR A 52 -18.47 -15.27 -6.81
CA TYR A 52 -17.45 -14.99 -7.82
C TYR A 52 -16.48 -16.15 -8.08
N HIS A 53 -16.55 -17.24 -7.31
CA HIS A 53 -15.61 -18.36 -7.41
C HIS A 53 -15.52 -18.96 -8.83
N GLU A 54 -16.65 -19.34 -9.43
CA GLU A 54 -16.64 -19.95 -10.77
C GLU A 54 -16.10 -19.01 -11.85
N GLN A 55 -16.48 -17.73 -11.81
CA GLN A 55 -16.02 -16.72 -12.78
C GLN A 55 -14.53 -16.43 -12.63
N VAL A 56 -14.02 -16.38 -11.40
CA VAL A 56 -12.58 -16.18 -11.14
C VAL A 56 -11.77 -17.39 -11.58
N LEU A 57 -12.23 -18.61 -11.34
CA LEU A 57 -11.58 -19.81 -11.87
C LEU A 57 -11.57 -19.83 -13.40
N GLU A 58 -12.67 -19.41 -14.05
CA GLU A 58 -12.74 -19.35 -15.51
C GLU A 58 -11.73 -18.34 -16.09
N GLU A 59 -11.64 -17.15 -15.50
CA GLU A 59 -10.80 -16.07 -16.00
C GLU A 59 -9.31 -16.23 -15.64
N PHE A 60 -9.02 -16.53 -14.37
CA PHE A 60 -7.66 -16.54 -13.82
C PHE A 60 -7.06 -17.94 -13.74
N GLY A 61 -7.87 -18.99 -13.86
CA GLY A 61 -7.43 -20.39 -13.70
C GLY A 61 -7.09 -20.78 -12.26
N ILE A 62 -7.23 -19.84 -11.32
CA ILE A 62 -6.98 -20.02 -9.90
C ILE A 62 -7.90 -19.08 -9.13
N ASP A 63 -8.42 -19.58 -8.03
CA ASP A 63 -9.07 -18.77 -7.01
C ASP A 63 -8.40 -19.12 -5.69
N ARG A 64 -7.44 -18.28 -5.26
CA ARG A 64 -6.78 -18.53 -3.96
C ARG A 64 -7.63 -18.08 -2.78
N ARG A 65 -8.74 -17.38 -3.04
CA ARG A 65 -9.64 -16.90 -2.02
C ARG A 65 -10.33 -18.04 -1.26
N ASP A 66 -10.33 -19.24 -1.83
CA ASP A 66 -10.89 -20.46 -1.26
C ASP A 66 -10.07 -21.05 -0.10
N GLU A 67 -8.77 -20.76 0.02
CA GLU A 67 -7.92 -21.34 1.08
C GLU A 67 -8.29 -20.83 2.49
N ALA A 68 -9.15 -19.81 2.58
CA ALA A 68 -9.76 -19.35 3.83
C ALA A 68 -11.04 -20.14 4.24
N MET A 69 -11.50 -21.10 3.43
CA MET A 69 -12.73 -21.87 3.64
C MET A 69 -12.51 -23.39 3.49
N GLU A 70 -11.85 -24.03 4.46
CA GLU A 70 -12.25 -25.39 4.81
C GLU A 70 -13.49 -25.26 5.72
N PRO A 71 -14.69 -25.70 5.28
CA PRO A 71 -15.92 -25.45 6.02
C PRO A 71 -16.01 -26.38 7.24
N GLU A 72 -15.61 -25.89 8.40
CA GLU A 72 -16.02 -26.47 9.68
C GLU A 72 -17.57 -26.39 9.79
N GLU A 73 -18.15 -27.52 10.17
CA GLU A 73 -19.54 -27.86 9.95
C GLU A 73 -20.54 -26.87 10.55
N PHE A 74 -21.58 -26.59 9.75
CA PHE A 74 -22.83 -25.95 10.14
C PHE A 74 -23.41 -26.59 11.42
N SER A 75 -23.19 -25.97 12.58
CA SER A 75 -24.03 -26.14 13.76
C SER A 75 -24.17 -24.80 14.48
N GLY A 76 -25.41 -24.34 14.57
CA GLY A 76 -25.73 -23.02 15.08
C GLY A 76 -25.42 -22.84 16.56
N ASP A 77 -24.91 -21.67 16.91
CA ASP A 77 -25.61 -20.69 17.74
C ASP A 77 -24.76 -19.42 17.75
N GLY A 78 -25.40 -18.26 17.54
CA GLY A 78 -24.70 -17.00 17.39
C GLY A 78 -23.86 -16.62 18.61
N LYS A 79 -22.58 -16.32 18.37
CA LYS A 79 -21.77 -15.34 19.09
C LYS A 79 -20.53 -15.01 18.25
N ARG A 80 -20.37 -13.74 17.90
CA ARG A 80 -19.12 -13.20 17.33
C ARG A 80 -18.00 -13.40 18.37
N GLY A 81 -16.92 -14.04 17.95
CA GLY A 81 -15.64 -14.07 18.63
C GLY A 81 -14.58 -14.06 17.54
N GLY A 82 -13.73 -13.03 17.54
CA GLY A 82 -12.54 -12.98 16.71
C GLY A 82 -11.62 -14.14 17.08
N GLY A 83 -11.01 -14.74 16.07
CA GLY A 83 -10.09 -15.85 16.19
C GLY A 83 -9.32 -15.97 14.89
N ASN A 84 -8.15 -15.34 14.88
CA ASN A 84 -7.06 -15.65 13.96
C ASN A 84 -6.63 -17.09 14.23
N ASP A 85 -6.53 -17.91 13.19
CA ASP A 85 -5.80 -19.16 13.25
C ASP A 85 -5.14 -19.50 11.90
N SER A 86 -3.84 -19.22 11.86
CA SER A 86 -2.78 -20.09 11.32
C SER A 86 -2.69 -20.31 9.80
N CYS A 87 -1.95 -19.43 9.13
CA CYS A 87 -1.11 -19.82 7.99
C CYS A 87 0.31 -20.19 8.49
N GLY A 88 0.62 -21.47 8.38
CA GLY A 88 1.79 -22.09 8.98
C GLY A 88 3.14 -21.61 8.43
N ASN A 89 4.01 -21.26 9.38
CA ASN A 89 5.46 -21.15 9.30
C ASN A 89 6.11 -22.27 8.46
N GLY A 90 6.69 -21.90 7.31
CA GLY A 90 7.59 -22.73 6.49
C GLY A 90 9.03 -22.24 6.56
N GLY A 91 9.70 -22.45 7.71
CA GLY A 91 11.12 -22.15 7.89
C GLY A 91 12.03 -22.88 6.90
N GLY A 92 13.02 -22.14 6.38
CA GLY A 92 13.82 -22.46 5.20
C GLY A 92 14.92 -23.52 5.34
N GLY A 93 15.50 -23.85 4.18
CA GLY A 93 16.70 -24.68 4.04
C GLY A 93 17.69 -24.06 3.07
N ASN A 94 18.72 -23.41 3.61
CA ASN A 94 19.87 -22.87 2.89
C ASN A 94 20.68 -23.98 2.20
N GLY A 95 20.99 -23.80 0.93
CA GLY A 95 21.84 -24.69 0.14
C GLY A 95 22.60 -23.92 -0.94
N GLY A 96 23.73 -23.33 -0.55
CA GLY A 96 24.63 -22.65 -1.48
C GLY A 96 25.21 -23.59 -2.55
N GLY A 97 25.38 -23.06 -3.76
CA GLY A 97 26.04 -23.74 -4.87
C GLY A 97 25.91 -22.92 -6.16
N ASN A 98 26.92 -22.09 -6.42
CA ASN A 98 27.09 -21.33 -7.63
C ASN A 98 27.33 -22.22 -8.87
N ASP A 99 27.23 -21.59 -10.05
CA ASP A 99 27.73 -22.00 -11.37
C ASP A 99 26.72 -22.69 -12.31
N GLY A 100 26.23 -21.92 -13.30
CA GLY A 100 25.50 -22.47 -14.43
C GLY A 100 25.00 -21.43 -15.43
N ALA A 101 25.92 -20.87 -16.21
CA ALA A 101 25.60 -20.03 -17.38
C ALA A 101 24.55 -20.69 -18.30
N MET A 102 23.50 -19.96 -18.67
CA MET A 102 22.60 -20.32 -19.76
C MET A 102 22.92 -19.50 -21.02
N PRO A 103 23.09 -20.14 -22.20
CA PRO A 103 23.31 -19.44 -23.46
C PRO A 103 21.97 -18.94 -24.04
N GLY A 104 22.03 -17.79 -24.71
CA GLY A 104 20.86 -17.06 -25.21
C GLY A 104 20.02 -17.78 -26.26
N VAL A 105 18.72 -17.49 -26.23
CA VAL A 105 17.73 -17.75 -27.27
C VAL A 105 16.98 -16.42 -27.51
N PRO A 106 16.79 -15.98 -28.78
CA PRO A 106 16.30 -14.64 -29.10
C PRO A 106 14.79 -14.50 -28.97
N GLY A 107 14.36 -13.24 -28.85
CA GLY A 107 13.07 -12.81 -28.32
C GLY A 107 11.81 -13.27 -29.04
N GLU A 108 10.79 -13.53 -28.22
CA GLU A 108 9.37 -13.40 -28.51
C GLU A 108 8.70 -12.82 -27.25
N GLU A 109 7.84 -11.82 -27.44
CA GLU A 109 7.11 -11.12 -26.38
C GLU A 109 6.04 -12.07 -25.79
N HIS A 110 6.24 -12.53 -24.56
CA HIS A 110 5.28 -13.38 -23.86
C HIS A 110 4.56 -12.59 -22.77
N SER A 111 3.27 -12.31 -22.99
CA SER A 111 2.37 -11.81 -21.94
C SER A 111 2.29 -12.79 -20.77
N ARG A 112 2.29 -12.24 -19.53
CA ARG A 112 2.27 -12.95 -18.24
C ARG A 112 1.10 -13.94 -18.11
N ARG A 113 0.08 -13.83 -18.96
CA ARG A 113 -1.05 -14.77 -19.09
C ARG A 113 -0.64 -16.23 -19.38
N SER A 114 0.56 -16.48 -19.92
CA SER A 114 0.97 -17.81 -20.39
C SER A 114 1.57 -18.76 -19.34
N VAL A 115 1.89 -18.30 -18.13
CA VAL A 115 2.66 -19.08 -17.14
C VAL A 115 1.78 -20.01 -16.28
N LEU A 116 0.48 -19.75 -16.17
CA LEU A 116 -0.43 -20.48 -15.25
C LEU A 116 -0.89 -21.88 -15.71
N LYS A 117 -0.35 -22.43 -16.81
CA LYS A 117 -0.83 -23.73 -17.36
C LYS A 117 0.06 -24.95 -17.11
N THR A 118 1.16 -24.87 -16.36
CA THR A 118 2.15 -25.99 -16.33
C THR A 118 2.71 -26.42 -14.97
N ALA A 119 2.10 -26.11 -13.83
CA ALA A 119 2.57 -26.62 -12.54
C ALA A 119 1.49 -27.45 -11.81
N GLY A 120 1.41 -28.72 -12.16
CA GLY A 120 0.60 -29.70 -11.44
C GLY A 120 1.30 -31.05 -11.38
N MET A 121 1.50 -31.54 -10.16
CA MET A 121 1.81 -32.93 -9.75
C MET A 121 3.28 -33.28 -9.48
N LEU A 122 3.63 -33.40 -8.19
CA LEU A 122 4.59 -34.31 -7.51
C LEU A 122 4.74 -33.78 -6.06
N GLY A 123 4.57 -34.49 -4.95
CA GLY A 123 4.40 -35.90 -4.60
C GLY A 123 4.84 -36.06 -3.13
N ALA A 124 4.02 -36.68 -2.28
CA ALA A 124 4.24 -36.83 -0.84
C ALA A 124 5.42 -37.75 -0.46
N ALA A 125 6.11 -37.44 0.66
CA ALA A 125 6.48 -38.32 1.79
C ALA A 125 7.81 -37.93 2.46
N ALA A 126 7.80 -37.66 3.78
CA ALA A 126 8.66 -38.34 4.78
C ALA A 126 8.44 -37.80 6.22
N VAL A 127 8.19 -38.74 7.14
CA VAL A 127 8.15 -38.57 8.60
C VAL A 127 9.55 -38.81 9.17
N GLY A 128 9.99 -38.02 10.18
CA GLY A 128 11.20 -38.33 10.94
C GLY A 128 11.44 -37.44 12.18
N LEU A 129 11.56 -38.08 13.34
CA LEU A 129 11.65 -37.56 14.72
C LEU A 129 13.06 -37.10 15.17
N GLY A 130 13.09 -36.18 16.16
CA GLY A 130 14.19 -35.97 17.14
C GLY A 130 14.69 -34.52 17.19
N GLY A 131 14.96 -33.85 18.32
CA GLY A 131 15.05 -34.18 19.74
C GLY A 131 15.29 -32.89 20.56
N LEU A 132 15.13 -32.97 21.87
CA LEU A 132 15.17 -31.89 22.88
C LEU A 132 16.59 -31.44 23.30
N GLU A 133 16.62 -30.32 24.05
CA GLU A 133 17.67 -29.71 24.92
C GLU A 133 18.52 -28.59 24.27
N GLY A 134 18.71 -27.37 24.82
CA GLY A 134 18.25 -26.72 26.04
C GLY A 134 19.02 -25.38 26.30
N ALA A 135 18.31 -24.40 26.89
CA ALA A 135 18.72 -23.26 27.76
C ALA A 135 19.85 -22.26 27.37
N ALA A 136 19.52 -20.96 27.29
CA ALA A 136 19.66 -19.99 28.41
C ALA A 136 19.82 -18.51 27.95
N GLY A 137 18.95 -17.62 28.48
CA GLY A 137 19.32 -16.26 28.90
C GLY A 137 19.33 -15.14 27.87
N GLY A 138 18.21 -14.40 27.77
CA GLY A 138 18.11 -13.06 27.21
C GLY A 138 16.97 -12.33 27.93
N GLY A 139 17.16 -11.06 28.26
CA GLY A 139 16.24 -10.29 29.11
C GLY A 139 14.81 -10.28 28.57
N HIS A 140 13.84 -10.37 29.46
CA HIS A 140 12.48 -9.93 29.13
C HIS A 140 12.57 -8.42 28.94
N VAL A 141 12.57 -7.99 27.68
CA VAL A 141 11.82 -6.81 27.30
C VAL A 141 10.37 -7.17 27.66
N ASP A 142 9.66 -6.26 28.34
CA ASP A 142 8.24 -6.45 28.55
C ASP A 142 7.59 -6.44 27.16
N ASP A 143 7.42 -7.62 26.56
CA ASP A 143 6.58 -7.83 25.39
C ASP A 143 5.15 -7.55 25.88
N ASP A 144 4.71 -6.30 25.73
CA ASP A 144 3.30 -5.99 25.73
C ASP A 144 2.76 -6.70 24.49
N ASP A 145 2.18 -7.89 24.69
CA ASP A 145 1.48 -8.74 23.71
C ASP A 145 0.19 -8.03 23.22
N GLY A 146 0.33 -6.77 22.81
CA GLY A 146 -0.64 -6.03 22.02
C GLY A 146 -0.44 -6.39 20.55
N ASP A 147 -1.52 -6.54 19.81
CA ASP A 147 -1.46 -6.70 18.36
C ASP A 147 -0.81 -5.43 17.76
N VAL A 148 0.33 -5.55 17.07
CA VAL A 148 0.98 -4.40 16.42
C VAL A 148 0.16 -3.95 15.22
N GLN A 149 -0.13 -2.66 15.12
CA GLN A 149 -0.87 -2.09 13.99
C GLN A 149 -0.19 -0.83 13.49
N MET A 150 0.62 -0.95 12.45
CA MET A 150 1.30 0.21 11.86
C MET A 150 0.29 1.17 11.23
N GLY A 151 0.51 2.47 11.43
CA GLY A 151 -0.35 3.52 10.92
C GLY A 151 0.29 4.90 10.93
N MET A 152 -0.48 5.92 10.56
CA MET A 152 -0.03 7.31 10.55
C MET A 152 -1.01 8.24 11.25
N ALA A 153 -0.50 9.28 11.90
CA ALA A 153 -1.24 10.49 12.23
C ALA A 153 -0.75 11.62 11.31
N ILE A 154 -1.66 12.25 10.55
CA ILE A 154 -1.33 13.32 9.60
C ILE A 154 -2.04 14.61 9.99
N ASN A 155 -1.28 15.65 10.34
CA ASN A 155 -1.79 16.96 10.71
C ASN A 155 -2.04 17.85 9.48
N THR A 156 -3.29 17.90 9.01
CA THR A 156 -3.68 18.69 7.84
C THR A 156 -3.66 20.19 8.12
N ASN A 157 -3.83 20.61 9.39
CA ASN A 157 -3.73 22.01 9.79
C ASN A 157 -2.31 22.58 9.64
N GLN A 158 -1.29 21.72 9.70
CA GLN A 158 0.12 22.11 9.54
C GLN A 158 0.63 21.94 8.11
N CYS A 159 -0.01 21.08 7.31
CA CYS A 159 0.43 20.82 5.95
C CYS A 159 0.45 22.11 5.10
N VAL A 160 1.61 22.39 4.49
CA VAL A 160 1.80 23.56 3.61
C VAL A 160 1.88 23.20 2.13
N ALA A 161 1.61 21.93 1.78
CA ALA A 161 1.76 21.37 0.44
C ALA A 161 3.10 21.70 -0.24
N CYS A 162 4.21 21.53 0.48
CA CYS A 162 5.56 21.64 -0.10
C CYS A 162 5.90 20.47 -1.05
N LEU A 163 5.12 19.39 -1.00
CA LEU A 163 5.26 18.17 -1.81
C LEU A 163 6.53 17.35 -1.57
N GLN A 164 7.36 17.71 -0.59
CA GLN A 164 8.58 16.97 -0.26
C GLN A 164 8.29 15.52 0.14
N CYS A 165 7.19 15.26 0.84
CA CYS A 165 6.78 13.89 1.18
C CYS A 165 6.47 13.04 -0.08
N VAL A 166 5.93 13.64 -1.13
CA VAL A 166 5.65 12.96 -2.40
C VAL A 166 6.95 12.64 -3.13
N GLU A 167 7.87 13.62 -3.22
CA GLU A 167 9.18 13.46 -3.85
C GLU A 167 10.02 12.40 -3.13
N ALA A 168 10.11 12.47 -1.80
CA ALA A 168 10.83 11.50 -0.99
C ALA A 168 10.22 10.10 -1.09
N CYS A 169 8.89 9.96 -1.10
CA CYS A 169 8.26 8.66 -1.32
C CYS A 169 8.64 8.08 -2.70
N ASN A 170 8.69 8.93 -3.73
CA ASN A 170 9.04 8.52 -5.08
C ASN A 170 10.52 8.10 -5.19
N GLU A 171 11.42 8.87 -4.58
CA GLU A 171 12.87 8.58 -4.53
C GLU A 171 13.17 7.32 -3.72
N GLU A 172 12.67 7.26 -2.48
CA GLU A 172 12.89 6.14 -1.54
C GLU A 172 12.42 4.80 -2.12
N ASN A 173 11.27 4.79 -2.81
CA ASN A 173 10.70 3.57 -3.38
C ASN A 173 11.08 3.37 -4.85
N ASN A 174 11.95 4.23 -5.40
CA ASN A 174 12.39 4.21 -6.79
C ASN A 174 11.22 4.17 -7.82
N ASN A 175 10.12 4.85 -7.50
CA ASN A 175 8.91 4.87 -8.33
C ASN A 175 9.17 5.59 -9.65
N THR A 176 8.55 5.14 -10.75
CA THR A 176 8.55 5.92 -12.00
C THR A 176 7.81 7.24 -11.80
N ALA A 177 8.15 8.27 -12.58
CA ALA A 177 7.66 9.63 -12.37
C ALA A 177 6.11 9.78 -12.41
N ASP A 178 5.43 8.80 -12.99
CA ASP A 178 3.97 8.68 -13.10
C ASP A 178 3.35 7.74 -12.06
N ALA A 179 4.16 7.00 -11.29
CA ALA A 179 3.76 6.07 -10.24
C ALA A 179 3.69 6.74 -8.86
N LEU A 180 2.90 7.82 -8.72
CA LEU A 180 2.76 8.52 -7.45
C LEU A 180 2.01 7.66 -6.41
N TRP A 181 2.73 7.20 -5.38
CA TRP A 181 2.19 6.37 -4.30
C TRP A 181 1.49 7.15 -3.18
N MET A 182 1.66 8.46 -3.17
CA MET A 182 0.92 9.39 -2.32
C MET A 182 0.66 10.70 -3.07
N PHE A 183 -0.41 11.38 -2.71
CA PHE A 183 -0.82 12.65 -3.31
C PHE A 183 -1.04 13.69 -2.21
N VAL A 184 -0.82 14.97 -2.49
CA VAL A 184 -1.32 16.05 -1.61
C VAL A 184 -2.48 16.74 -2.32
N HIS A 185 -3.70 16.43 -1.91
CA HIS A 185 -4.89 17.07 -2.47
C HIS A 185 -5.02 18.48 -1.90
N ARG A 186 -5.25 19.44 -2.78
CA ARG A 186 -5.61 20.79 -2.39
C ARG A 186 -7.13 20.93 -2.51
N TYR A 187 -7.77 21.54 -1.54
CA TYR A 187 -9.18 21.94 -1.64
C TYR A 187 -9.36 23.35 -1.09
N VAL A 188 -10.47 23.98 -1.47
CA VAL A 188 -10.88 25.28 -0.93
C VAL A 188 -12.05 25.04 0.00
N GLU A 189 -11.90 25.49 1.24
CA GLU A 189 -12.97 25.47 2.23
C GLU A 189 -13.96 26.60 1.94
N ASP A 190 -15.25 26.29 1.94
CA ASP A 190 -16.31 27.29 1.83
C ASP A 190 -16.57 27.96 3.19
N ASP A 191 -15.53 28.59 3.76
CA ASP A 191 -15.53 29.18 5.11
C ASP A 191 -15.63 30.72 5.09
N TYR A 192 -16.29 31.34 4.11
CA TYR A 192 -16.30 32.81 3.86
C TYR A 192 -14.91 33.47 3.73
N ARG A 193 -13.81 32.73 3.93
CA ARG A 193 -12.43 33.20 3.92
C ARG A 193 -11.63 32.58 2.77
N ASP A 194 -12.24 31.68 1.99
CA ASP A 194 -11.65 30.98 0.84
C ASP A 194 -10.27 30.37 1.20
N ARG A 195 -10.20 29.69 2.35
CA ARG A 195 -8.93 29.10 2.80
C ARG A 195 -8.59 27.87 1.96
N GLU A 196 -7.33 27.78 1.60
CA GLU A 196 -6.75 26.58 1.00
C GLU A 196 -6.38 25.61 2.11
N ALA A 197 -6.84 24.37 2.00
CA ALA A 197 -6.48 23.27 2.87
C ALA A 197 -5.90 22.11 2.06
N TYR A 198 -5.13 21.26 2.73
CA TYR A 198 -4.29 20.25 2.09
C TYR A 198 -4.42 18.91 2.79
N LEU A 199 -4.58 17.86 1.99
CA LEU A 199 -4.76 16.48 2.44
C LEU A 199 -3.69 15.59 1.80
N PRO A 200 -2.54 15.38 2.47
CA PRO A 200 -1.59 14.31 2.12
C PRO A 200 -2.29 12.97 2.25
N ARG A 201 -2.33 12.18 1.18
CA ARG A 201 -3.12 10.96 1.09
C ARG A 201 -2.27 9.82 0.54
N PRO A 202 -1.52 9.11 1.41
CA PRO A 202 -0.86 7.85 1.06
C PRO A 202 -1.89 6.70 1.03
N CYS A 203 -1.41 5.45 0.86
CA CYS A 203 -2.24 4.29 1.15
C CYS A 203 -2.69 4.31 2.62
N GLN A 204 -3.94 3.95 2.87
CA GLN A 204 -4.51 3.98 4.22
C GLN A 204 -4.27 2.68 5.01
N HIS A 205 -3.66 1.66 4.39
CA HIS A 205 -3.35 0.34 5.00
C HIS A 205 -4.49 -0.22 5.85
N CYS A 206 -5.70 -0.18 5.28
CA CYS A 206 -6.98 -0.58 5.86
C CYS A 206 -6.93 -1.91 6.64
N SER A 207 -7.56 -1.95 7.81
CA SER A 207 -7.79 -3.19 8.56
C SER A 207 -8.80 -4.11 7.86
N GLU A 208 -9.75 -3.52 7.13
CA GLU A 208 -10.70 -4.20 6.24
C GLU A 208 -10.43 -3.80 4.77
N PRO A 209 -9.33 -4.31 4.16
CA PRO A 209 -8.86 -3.84 2.86
C PRO A 209 -9.68 -4.42 1.70
N SER A 210 -10.65 -3.64 1.19
CA SER A 210 -11.42 -3.98 -0.01
C SER A 210 -10.54 -4.36 -1.22
N CYS A 211 -9.37 -3.73 -1.35
CA CYS A 211 -8.40 -4.02 -2.41
C CYS A 211 -7.75 -5.42 -2.29
N SER A 212 -7.64 -5.97 -1.09
CA SER A 212 -7.19 -7.33 -0.83
C SER A 212 -8.28 -8.34 -1.19
N THR A 213 -9.50 -8.10 -0.70
CA THR A 213 -10.69 -8.91 -0.98
C THR A 213 -10.97 -9.03 -2.48
N ALA A 214 -10.77 -7.95 -3.23
CA ALA A 214 -10.97 -7.92 -4.67
C ALA A 214 -9.85 -8.61 -5.48
N CYS A 215 -8.78 -9.10 -4.86
CA CYS A 215 -7.65 -9.71 -5.57
C CYS A 215 -7.90 -11.21 -5.84
N PRO A 216 -8.13 -11.62 -7.11
CA PRO A 216 -8.48 -13.02 -7.42
C PRO A 216 -7.34 -14.01 -7.19
N VAL A 217 -6.09 -13.55 -7.35
CA VAL A 217 -4.88 -14.37 -7.22
C VAL A 217 -4.21 -14.26 -5.84
N GLN A 218 -4.84 -13.52 -4.92
CA GLN A 218 -4.32 -13.17 -3.58
C GLN A 218 -2.88 -12.60 -3.58
N ALA A 219 -2.53 -11.85 -4.62
CA ALA A 219 -1.29 -11.08 -4.60
C ALA A 219 -1.35 -9.93 -3.58
N ARG A 220 -2.54 -9.39 -3.30
CA ARG A 220 -2.77 -8.40 -2.23
C ARG A 220 -3.14 -9.14 -0.94
N TYR A 221 -2.50 -8.80 0.16
CA TYR A 221 -2.75 -9.38 1.48
C TYR A 221 -2.44 -8.37 2.59
N LYS A 222 -2.99 -8.57 3.79
CA LYS A 222 -2.63 -7.84 5.01
C LYS A 222 -1.66 -8.70 5.81
N ARG A 223 -0.51 -8.14 6.21
CA ARG A 223 0.42 -8.80 7.15
C ARG A 223 -0.26 -9.00 8.49
N GLU A 224 -0.08 -10.16 9.10
CA GLU A 224 -0.69 -10.49 10.40
C GLU A 224 0.07 -9.84 11.54
N GLU A 225 1.38 -9.65 11.36
CA GLU A 225 2.31 -9.18 12.38
C GLU A 225 2.27 -7.67 12.61
N ASP A 226 1.86 -6.86 11.63
CA ASP A 226 1.96 -5.40 11.70
C ASP A 226 0.81 -4.65 10.98
N GLY A 227 -0.13 -5.40 10.39
CA GLY A 227 -1.29 -4.85 9.68
C GLY A 227 -0.97 -4.15 8.35
N ILE A 228 0.28 -4.19 7.85
CA ILE A 228 0.62 -3.55 6.58
C ILE A 228 0.01 -4.34 5.42
N VAL A 229 -0.83 -3.67 4.62
CA VAL A 229 -1.35 -4.23 3.37
C VAL A 229 -0.25 -4.25 2.30
N MET A 230 0.11 -5.43 1.81
CA MET A 230 1.24 -5.66 0.90
C MET A 230 0.79 -6.18 -0.47
N THR A 231 1.75 -6.28 -1.40
CA THR A 231 1.54 -6.90 -2.70
C THR A 231 2.71 -7.79 -3.03
N ASP A 232 2.44 -9.07 -3.18
CA ASP A 232 3.39 -10.01 -3.74
C ASP A 232 3.52 -9.73 -5.26
N TYR A 233 4.68 -9.23 -5.64
CA TYR A 233 4.97 -8.84 -7.02
C TYR A 233 5.11 -10.03 -7.96
N ASP A 234 5.43 -11.22 -7.43
CA ASP A 234 5.59 -12.45 -8.20
C ASP A 234 4.22 -13.10 -8.49
N LEU A 235 3.26 -12.92 -7.59
CA LEU A 235 1.88 -13.39 -7.79
C LEU A 235 0.99 -12.43 -8.56
N CYS A 236 1.31 -11.13 -8.55
CA CYS A 236 0.48 -10.11 -9.16
C CYS A 236 0.42 -10.26 -10.69
N VAL A 237 -0.81 -10.38 -11.22
CA VAL A 237 -1.07 -10.51 -12.66
C VAL A 237 -1.48 -9.19 -13.33
N GLY A 238 -1.56 -8.08 -12.58
CA GLY A 238 -1.87 -6.77 -13.14
C GLY A 238 -3.32 -6.56 -13.59
N CYS A 239 -4.28 -7.29 -13.02
CA CYS A 239 -5.71 -7.21 -13.41
C CYS A 239 -6.44 -5.94 -12.98
N ARG A 240 -5.82 -5.10 -12.15
CA ARG A 240 -6.35 -3.79 -11.69
C ARG A 240 -7.67 -3.82 -10.93
N TYR A 241 -8.22 -4.99 -10.55
CA TYR A 241 -9.45 -5.04 -9.73
C TYR A 241 -9.25 -4.35 -8.37
N CYS A 242 -8.07 -4.50 -7.77
CA CYS A 242 -7.69 -3.78 -6.55
C CYS A 242 -7.60 -2.25 -6.74
N GLU A 243 -7.38 -1.76 -7.97
CA GLU A 243 -7.34 -0.33 -8.28
C GLU A 243 -8.72 0.30 -8.12
N ILE A 244 -9.72 -0.33 -8.72
CA ILE A 244 -11.10 0.16 -8.67
C ILE A 244 -11.83 -0.21 -7.37
N ALA A 245 -11.35 -1.24 -6.65
CA ALA A 245 -11.86 -1.61 -5.33
C ALA A 245 -11.41 -0.65 -4.20
N CYS A 246 -10.37 0.15 -4.42
CA CYS A 246 -9.84 1.05 -3.41
C CYS A 246 -10.57 2.41 -3.44
N PRO A 247 -11.29 2.80 -2.37
CA PRO A 247 -12.02 4.07 -2.34
C PRO A 247 -11.07 5.28 -2.35
N TYR A 248 -9.80 5.06 -2.00
CA TYR A 248 -8.78 6.09 -1.95
C TYR A 248 -8.11 6.31 -3.31
N GLY A 249 -8.12 5.35 -4.24
CA GLY A 249 -7.46 5.50 -5.55
C GLY A 249 -5.95 5.77 -5.42
N VAL A 250 -5.28 4.94 -4.63
CA VAL A 250 -3.84 4.99 -4.29
C VAL A 250 -3.06 3.81 -4.86
N ASN A 251 -3.75 2.92 -5.57
CA ASN A 251 -3.16 1.80 -6.28
C ASN A 251 -2.80 2.25 -7.69
N TYR A 252 -1.65 1.82 -8.17
CA TYR A 252 -1.12 2.18 -9.49
C TYR A 252 -0.59 0.93 -10.19
N LEU A 253 -0.91 0.75 -11.47
CA LEU A 253 -0.33 -0.31 -12.28
C LEU A 253 0.98 0.18 -12.89
N GLN A 254 2.06 -0.58 -12.71
CA GLN A 254 3.34 -0.27 -13.32
C GLN A 254 3.31 -0.50 -14.84
N TRP A 255 3.24 0.57 -15.64
CA TRP A 255 3.12 0.47 -17.09
C TRP A 255 4.43 0.28 -17.84
N GLY A 256 5.48 0.98 -17.39
CA GLY A 256 6.83 0.89 -17.94
C GLY A 256 7.73 -0.03 -17.12
N GLU A 257 8.85 -0.48 -17.68
CA GLU A 257 9.89 -1.11 -16.87
C GLU A 257 10.40 -0.12 -15.81
N PRO A 258 10.64 -0.57 -14.56
CA PRO A 258 11.36 0.23 -13.58
C PRO A 258 12.61 0.77 -14.23
N HIS A 259 12.79 2.09 -14.23
CA HIS A 259 13.96 2.70 -14.85
C HIS A 259 15.22 2.00 -14.33
N GLU A 260 16.03 1.42 -15.22
CA GLU A 260 17.47 1.41 -14.97
C GLU A 260 17.84 2.89 -14.93
N LEU A 261 17.93 3.48 -13.73
CA LEU A 261 18.31 4.88 -13.50
C LEU A 261 19.73 5.22 -14.00
N ASP A 262 20.33 4.35 -14.81
CA ASP A 262 21.64 4.48 -15.42
C ASP A 262 21.70 5.62 -16.46
N GLU A 263 20.60 6.01 -17.11
CA GLU A 263 20.67 7.04 -18.17
C GLU A 263 20.93 8.46 -17.62
N PHE A 264 20.56 8.74 -16.36
CA PHE A 264 20.77 10.04 -15.71
C PHE A 264 21.93 10.05 -14.70
N GLY A 265 22.65 8.94 -14.55
CA GLY A 265 23.80 8.84 -13.63
C GLY A 265 23.42 9.00 -12.15
N VAL A 266 22.14 8.82 -11.82
CA VAL A 266 21.66 8.80 -10.44
C VAL A 266 21.67 7.34 -9.99
N HIS A 267 22.81 6.89 -9.50
CA HIS A 267 22.92 5.60 -8.82
C HIS A 267 22.26 5.72 -7.44
N LEU A 268 20.94 5.59 -7.38
CA LEU A 268 20.32 5.06 -6.18
C LEU A 268 20.74 3.59 -6.14
N ASP A 269 21.24 3.09 -5.00
CA ASP A 269 21.61 1.67 -4.88
C ASP A 269 20.34 0.81 -5.06
N ILE A 270 20.10 0.36 -6.31
CA ILE A 270 18.98 -0.48 -6.75
C ILE A 270 19.00 -1.87 -6.05
N ASP A 271 20.11 -2.19 -5.38
CA ASP A 271 20.34 -3.38 -4.56
C ASP A 271 19.70 -3.30 -3.17
N THR A 272 18.90 -2.27 -2.87
CA THR A 272 18.07 -2.23 -1.66
C THR A 272 17.11 -3.44 -1.69
N PRO A 273 17.04 -4.25 -0.61
CA PRO A 273 16.23 -5.45 -0.60
C PRO A 273 14.76 -5.10 -0.94
N ARG A 274 14.30 -5.54 -2.12
CA ARG A 274 12.89 -5.50 -2.52
C ARG A 274 12.06 -6.57 -1.81
N GLU A 275 12.75 -7.47 -1.11
CA GLU A 275 12.21 -8.50 -0.26
C GLU A 275 11.71 -7.85 1.03
N ALA A 276 10.40 -7.84 1.24
CA ALA A 276 9.84 -7.70 2.57
C ALA A 276 10.21 -8.94 3.41
N ALA A 277 10.07 -8.85 4.73
CA ALA A 277 10.28 -9.96 5.64
C ALA A 277 9.53 -11.21 5.14
N GLY A 278 10.22 -12.36 5.16
CA GLY A 278 9.71 -13.61 4.59
C GLY A 278 10.09 -13.85 3.12
N GLY A 279 10.87 -12.98 2.49
CA GLY A 279 11.42 -13.18 1.14
C GLY A 279 10.41 -12.88 0.02
N VAL A 280 9.35 -12.12 0.32
CA VAL A 280 8.34 -11.72 -0.66
C VAL A 280 8.78 -10.43 -1.32
N HIS A 281 8.89 -10.41 -2.65
CA HIS A 281 9.12 -9.16 -3.39
C HIS A 281 7.89 -8.26 -3.28
N ALA A 282 7.96 -7.25 -2.42
CA ALA A 282 6.81 -6.42 -2.08
C ALA A 282 7.16 -4.96 -1.74
N GLY A 283 8.46 -4.60 -1.69
CA GLY A 283 8.95 -3.24 -1.48
C GLY A 283 9.57 -2.62 -2.74
N GLY A 284 9.57 -1.29 -2.81
CA GLY A 284 10.14 -0.53 -3.93
C GLY A 284 9.37 -0.65 -5.25
N ASN A 285 10.02 -0.29 -6.35
CA ASN A 285 9.37 -0.24 -7.66
C ASN A 285 8.91 -1.63 -8.15
N PRO A 286 7.60 -1.84 -8.40
CA PRO A 286 7.09 -3.10 -8.89
C PRO A 286 7.57 -3.39 -10.32
N PRO A 287 7.68 -4.65 -10.75
CA PRO A 287 7.92 -4.97 -12.17
C PRO A 287 6.80 -4.45 -13.09
N GLN A 288 7.10 -4.27 -14.38
CA GLN A 288 6.08 -3.91 -15.37
C GLN A 288 4.90 -4.90 -15.35
N GLY A 289 3.67 -4.39 -15.30
CA GLY A 289 2.44 -5.16 -15.21
C GLY A 289 2.06 -5.58 -13.78
N VAL A 290 2.74 -5.06 -12.75
CA VAL A 290 2.45 -5.32 -11.33
C VAL A 290 1.85 -4.08 -10.68
N MET A 291 0.92 -4.31 -9.75
CA MET A 291 0.30 -3.23 -8.98
C MET A 291 1.23 -2.76 -7.86
N GLY A 292 1.54 -1.47 -7.82
CA GLY A 292 2.22 -0.78 -6.73
C GLY A 292 1.27 0.08 -5.88
N LYS A 293 1.74 0.48 -4.71
CA LYS A 293 1.17 1.51 -3.83
C LYS A 293 2.17 1.81 -2.71
N CYS A 294 1.93 2.87 -1.94
CA CYS A 294 2.64 3.09 -0.67
C CYS A 294 2.61 1.83 0.21
N THR A 295 3.77 1.44 0.72
CA THR A 295 4.00 0.25 1.55
C THR A 295 4.40 0.61 2.99
N PHE A 296 4.17 1.87 3.43
CA PHE A 296 4.74 2.40 4.68
C PHE A 296 6.26 2.20 4.80
N CYS A 297 6.95 2.33 3.65
CA CYS A 297 8.40 2.11 3.56
C CYS A 297 8.79 0.76 4.18
N VAL A 298 8.13 -0.32 3.79
CA VAL A 298 8.31 -1.68 4.35
C VAL A 298 9.79 -2.09 4.45
N HIS A 299 10.63 -1.65 3.51
CA HIS A 299 12.06 -1.92 3.48
C HIS A 299 12.83 -1.23 4.63
N ARG A 300 12.26 -0.20 5.28
CA ARG A 300 12.75 0.37 6.53
C ARG A 300 12.29 -0.47 7.73
N GLN A 301 11.01 -0.85 7.74
CA GLN A 301 10.40 -1.62 8.83
C GLN A 301 11.05 -3.00 8.98
N ASP A 302 11.38 -3.63 7.86
CA ASP A 302 12.03 -4.93 7.82
C ASP A 302 13.57 -4.83 7.78
N SER A 303 14.15 -3.63 7.93
CA SER A 303 15.61 -3.45 7.88
C SER A 303 16.28 -3.87 9.19
N ASP A 304 17.55 -4.30 9.10
CA ASP A 304 18.39 -4.53 10.29
C ASP A 304 18.81 -3.22 11.00
N ASN A 305 18.46 -2.06 10.45
CA ASN A 305 18.78 -0.76 11.04
C ASN A 305 17.62 -0.29 11.94
N GLU A 306 17.77 -0.53 13.25
CA GLU A 306 16.78 -0.12 14.26
C GLU A 306 16.46 1.39 14.22
N ASP A 307 17.37 2.23 13.73
CA ASP A 307 17.12 3.68 13.61
C ASP A 307 16.11 4.03 12.49
N LEU A 308 15.87 3.12 11.54
CA LEU A 308 14.89 3.29 10.45
C LEU A 308 13.54 2.64 10.76
N GLN A 309 13.50 1.68 11.66
CA GLN A 309 12.26 1.01 12.05
C GLN A 309 11.35 2.01 12.77
N GLY A 310 10.06 1.98 12.44
CA GLY A 310 9.09 2.94 12.97
C GLY A 310 9.16 4.33 12.34
N THR A 311 9.92 4.54 11.26
CA THR A 311 9.92 5.81 10.50
C THR A 311 9.54 5.62 9.04
N THR A 312 9.18 6.71 8.35
CA THR A 312 9.01 6.72 6.89
C THR A 312 9.72 7.88 6.21
N ALA A 313 10.08 7.70 4.93
CA ALA A 313 10.69 8.77 4.14
C ALA A 313 9.81 10.02 4.07
N CYS A 314 8.48 9.86 3.98
CA CYS A 314 7.55 10.99 3.93
C CYS A 314 7.43 11.76 5.26
N GLU A 315 7.64 11.10 6.39
CA GLU A 315 7.71 11.74 7.72
C GLU A 315 9.02 12.51 7.88
N GLU A 316 10.17 11.86 7.63
CA GLU A 316 11.50 12.47 7.86
C GLU A 316 11.74 13.77 7.09
N VAL A 317 11.20 13.87 5.88
CA VAL A 317 11.37 15.07 5.04
C VAL A 317 10.36 16.17 5.32
N CYS A 318 9.35 15.94 6.15
CA CYS A 318 8.25 16.88 6.34
C CYS A 318 8.72 18.11 7.15
N PRO A 319 8.86 19.30 6.54
CA PRO A 319 9.52 20.45 7.19
C PRO A 319 8.65 21.13 8.26
N VAL A 320 7.38 20.74 8.32
CA VAL A 320 6.36 21.26 9.22
C VAL A 320 5.86 20.19 10.19
N ASP A 321 6.52 19.03 10.23
CA ASP A 321 6.25 17.95 11.18
C ASP A 321 4.76 17.52 11.18
N ALA A 322 4.21 17.34 9.97
CA ALA A 322 2.79 17.07 9.78
C ALA A 322 2.45 15.59 9.56
N ILE A 323 3.43 14.69 9.50
CA ILE A 323 3.22 13.26 9.25
C ILE A 323 3.98 12.53 10.34
N HIS A 324 3.28 11.68 11.10
CA HIS A 324 3.85 10.87 12.16
C HIS A 324 3.51 9.41 11.89
N PHE A 325 4.49 8.52 11.90
CA PHE A 325 4.31 7.10 11.59
C PHE A 325 4.79 6.20 12.74
N GLY A 326 4.16 5.05 12.91
CA GLY A 326 4.52 4.09 13.94
C GLY A 326 3.38 3.12 14.26
N ASP A 327 3.56 2.34 15.32
CA ASP A 327 2.54 1.43 15.83
C ASP A 327 1.41 2.21 16.54
N LEU A 328 0.17 2.01 16.09
CA LEU A 328 -1.00 2.66 16.67
C LEU A 328 -1.41 2.07 18.02
N GLU A 329 -0.90 0.91 18.42
CA GLU A 329 -1.20 0.31 19.72
C GLU A 329 -0.13 0.65 20.78
N ASP A 330 1.05 1.13 20.37
CA ASP A 330 2.09 1.62 21.28
C ASP A 330 1.89 3.11 21.63
N SER A 331 1.56 3.40 22.89
CA SER A 331 1.38 4.77 23.38
C SER A 331 2.64 5.64 23.27
N GLU A 332 3.83 5.04 23.20
CA GLU A 332 5.10 5.76 23.05
C GLU A 332 5.46 6.02 21.58
N SER A 333 4.67 5.52 20.61
CA SER A 333 4.93 5.75 19.19
C SER A 333 4.64 7.19 18.76
N ALA A 334 5.32 7.68 17.72
CA ALA A 334 5.14 9.03 17.19
C ALA A 334 3.68 9.40 16.86
N PRO A 335 2.87 8.57 16.16
CA PRO A 335 1.48 8.91 15.87
C PRO A 335 0.64 8.96 17.14
N ARG A 336 0.91 8.10 18.13
CA ARG A 336 0.18 8.09 19.40
C ARG A 336 0.50 9.29 20.28
N GLN A 337 1.79 9.61 20.44
CA GLN A 337 2.21 10.82 21.13
C GLN A 337 1.62 12.07 20.46
N HIS A 338 1.68 12.18 19.12
CA HIS A 338 1.11 13.33 18.42
C HIS A 338 -0.39 13.50 18.68
N LEU A 339 -1.16 12.40 18.66
CA LEU A 339 -2.60 12.42 18.94
C LEU A 339 -2.92 12.76 20.41
N GLU A 340 -2.08 12.35 21.35
CA GLU A 340 -2.24 12.63 22.78
C GLU A 340 -1.86 14.06 23.18
N GLU A 341 -0.97 14.70 22.41
CA GLU A 341 -0.54 16.09 22.61
C GLU A 341 -1.54 17.13 22.06
N LEU A 342 -2.57 16.69 21.33
CA LEU A 342 -3.57 17.59 20.77
C LEU A 342 -4.37 18.32 21.86
N ASP A 343 -4.74 19.57 21.58
CA ASP A 343 -5.68 20.32 22.42
C ASP A 343 -7.03 19.60 22.51
N ASP A 344 -7.75 19.75 23.64
CA ASP A 344 -9.05 19.12 23.91
C ASP A 344 -10.12 19.40 22.81
N ASP A 345 -9.96 20.47 22.03
CA ASP A 345 -10.86 20.87 20.94
C ASP A 345 -10.35 20.54 19.54
N ALA A 346 -9.20 19.87 19.41
CA ALA A 346 -8.69 19.42 18.11
C ALA A 346 -9.63 18.38 17.47
N SER A 347 -9.96 18.58 16.20
CA SER A 347 -10.71 17.62 15.40
C SER A 347 -9.79 16.54 14.85
N THR A 348 -10.28 15.29 14.86
CA THR A 348 -9.65 14.17 14.15
C THR A 348 -10.68 13.43 13.33
N PHE A 349 -10.24 12.82 12.23
CA PHE A 349 -11.10 12.01 11.38
C PHE A 349 -10.31 10.92 10.66
N ARG A 350 -11.01 9.89 10.21
CA ARG A 350 -10.51 8.90 9.26
C ARG A 350 -11.17 9.13 7.92
N LEU A 351 -10.41 8.98 6.84
CA LEU A 351 -10.93 9.31 5.51
C LEU A 351 -11.95 8.27 5.04
N LEU A 352 -13.15 8.74 4.64
CA LEU A 352 -14.24 7.91 4.11
C LEU A 352 -14.67 6.78 5.06
N GLU A 353 -14.81 7.06 6.37
CA GLU A 353 -15.22 6.05 7.37
C GLU A 353 -16.49 5.26 6.98
N PHE A 354 -17.42 5.90 6.27
CA PHE A 354 -18.66 5.28 5.81
C PHE A 354 -18.45 4.10 4.84
N MET A 355 -17.25 3.93 4.28
CA MET A 355 -16.88 2.80 3.43
C MET A 355 -16.58 1.53 4.23
N GLY A 356 -16.41 1.61 5.55
CA GLY A 356 -16.17 0.46 6.42
C GLY A 356 -14.79 -0.19 6.28
N THR A 357 -13.87 0.39 5.51
CA THR A 357 -12.53 -0.19 5.30
C THR A 357 -11.59 -0.06 6.51
N GLU A 358 -12.01 0.61 7.58
CA GLU A 358 -11.19 0.83 8.79
C GLU A 358 -9.76 1.30 8.49
N PRO A 359 -9.57 2.52 7.94
CA PRO A 359 -8.25 3.03 7.57
C PRO A 359 -7.37 3.30 8.80
N ASN A 360 -6.07 3.00 8.66
CA ASN A 360 -5.04 3.16 9.70
C ASN A 360 -4.23 4.46 9.53
N VAL A 361 -4.79 5.43 8.80
CA VAL A 361 -4.29 6.80 8.74
C VAL A 361 -5.34 7.70 9.38
N ILE A 362 -4.96 8.36 10.46
CA ILE A 362 -5.79 9.29 11.23
C ILE A 362 -5.35 10.70 10.86
N TYR A 363 -6.31 11.55 10.50
CA TYR A 363 -6.04 12.94 10.18
C TYR A 363 -6.38 13.83 11.37
N VAL A 364 -5.52 14.81 11.64
CA VAL A 364 -5.76 15.90 12.59
C VAL A 364 -6.14 17.15 11.82
N GLY A 365 -7.31 17.70 12.12
CA GLY A 365 -7.93 18.83 11.42
C GLY A 365 -9.34 18.51 10.97
N ASP A 366 -9.92 19.43 10.21
CA ASP A 366 -11.30 19.30 9.75
C ASP A 366 -11.37 18.42 8.49
N GLU A 367 -12.30 17.46 8.50
CA GLU A 367 -12.58 16.64 7.32
C GLU A 367 -13.06 17.55 6.17
N PRO A 368 -12.56 17.36 4.93
CA PRO A 368 -13.06 18.11 3.79
C PRO A 368 -14.59 17.99 3.67
N GLY A 369 -15.31 19.09 3.87
CA GLY A 369 -16.76 19.08 3.83
C GLY A 369 -17.33 18.78 2.44
N ALA A 370 -18.62 18.43 2.35
CA ALA A 370 -19.31 18.16 1.09
C ALA A 370 -19.15 19.23 -0.04
N PRO A 371 -19.03 20.55 0.24
CA PRO A 371 -18.76 21.54 -0.82
C PRO A 371 -17.27 21.67 -1.19
N ALA A 372 -16.35 21.01 -0.48
CA ALA A 372 -14.92 21.06 -0.78
C ALA A 372 -14.66 20.43 -2.15
N THR A 373 -14.32 21.28 -3.13
CA THR A 373 -13.94 20.83 -4.46
C THR A 373 -12.42 20.69 -4.51
N PRO A 374 -11.88 19.52 -4.86
CA PRO A 374 -10.45 19.37 -5.08
C PRO A 374 -10.01 20.34 -6.18
N VAL A 375 -9.02 21.17 -5.88
CA VAL A 375 -8.28 21.91 -6.91
C VAL A 375 -7.32 20.92 -7.55
N GLU A 376 -7.30 20.89 -8.87
CA GLU A 376 -6.38 20.04 -9.61
C GLU A 376 -4.93 20.39 -9.23
N GLY A 377 -4.29 19.45 -8.54
CA GLY A 377 -2.88 19.49 -8.18
C GLY A 377 -2.01 18.73 -9.19
N PRO A 378 -0.69 18.78 -9.02
CA PRO A 378 0.23 18.04 -9.86
C PRO A 378 -0.02 16.53 -9.78
N ARG A 379 -0.01 15.84 -10.92
CA ARG A 379 -0.32 14.40 -11.02
C ARG A 379 0.89 13.55 -11.38
N THR A 380 2.01 14.19 -11.69
CA THR A 380 3.30 13.58 -11.99
C THR A 380 4.39 14.33 -11.24
N VAL A 381 5.55 13.70 -11.04
CA VAL A 381 6.72 14.39 -10.47
C VAL A 381 7.09 15.63 -11.31
N GLU A 382 6.97 15.54 -12.63
CA GLU A 382 7.22 16.68 -13.53
C GLU A 382 6.19 17.82 -13.35
N ASP A 383 4.91 17.49 -13.13
CA ASP A 383 3.91 18.51 -12.77
C ASP A 383 4.25 19.18 -11.44
N MET A 384 4.80 18.44 -10.46
CA MET A 384 5.21 19.01 -9.18
C MET A 384 6.33 20.05 -9.37
N HIS A 385 7.39 19.71 -10.12
CA HIS A 385 8.46 20.66 -10.44
C HIS A 385 7.95 21.86 -11.25
N ARG A 386 6.96 21.65 -12.15
CA ARG A 386 6.34 22.73 -12.93
C ARG A 386 5.45 23.66 -12.10
N ASP A 387 4.71 23.13 -11.14
CA ASP A 387 3.83 23.92 -10.27
C ASP A 387 4.60 24.62 -9.13
N LEU A 388 5.70 24.03 -8.64
CA LEU A 388 6.65 24.70 -7.74
C LEU A 388 7.39 25.86 -8.42
N THR A 389 7.63 25.78 -9.73
CA THR A 389 8.26 26.84 -10.53
C THR A 389 7.27 27.85 -11.10
N ARG A 390 5.96 27.66 -10.91
CA ARG A 390 4.94 28.58 -11.39
C ARG A 390 4.92 29.82 -10.49
N GLU A 391 5.41 30.93 -11.03
CA GLU A 391 5.36 32.25 -10.41
C GLU A 391 3.96 32.54 -9.82
N ARG A 392 3.84 32.50 -8.48
CA ARG A 392 2.71 33.12 -7.78
C ARG A 392 2.78 34.61 -8.12
N LYS A 393 1.86 35.11 -8.95
CA LYS A 393 1.75 36.56 -9.24
C LYS A 393 1.75 37.35 -7.93
N GLY A 394 2.85 38.04 -7.65
CA GLY A 394 2.98 38.95 -6.50
C GLY A 394 3.82 38.45 -5.31
N ARG A 395 4.46 37.27 -5.36
CA ARG A 395 5.43 36.84 -4.34
C ARG A 395 6.72 36.36 -5.02
N PRO A 396 7.92 36.79 -4.59
CA PRO A 396 9.16 36.26 -5.15
C PRO A 396 9.23 34.74 -4.95
N PRO A 397 9.88 34.00 -5.86
CA PRO A 397 10.06 32.56 -5.74
C PRO A 397 10.67 32.20 -4.38
N VAL A 398 10.23 31.08 -3.82
CA VAL A 398 10.87 30.49 -2.64
C VAL A 398 12.16 29.86 -3.14
N GLU A 399 13.30 30.50 -2.90
CA GLU A 399 14.61 29.91 -3.15
C GLU A 399 14.86 28.86 -2.07
N TYR A 400 14.75 27.57 -2.44
CA TYR A 400 15.27 26.48 -1.62
C TYR A 400 16.80 26.43 -1.79
N PRO A 401 17.59 26.25 -0.72
CA PRO A 401 19.01 26.02 -0.86
C PRO A 401 19.21 24.71 -1.65
N SER A 402 19.86 24.80 -2.81
CA SER A 402 20.30 23.61 -3.54
C SER A 402 21.26 22.81 -2.65
N PRO A 403 21.09 21.49 -2.51
CA PRO A 403 22.07 20.68 -1.83
C PRO A 403 23.35 20.68 -2.67
N GLY A 404 24.44 21.23 -2.14
CA GLY A 404 25.77 21.12 -2.76
C GLY A 404 26.50 22.41 -3.12
N SER A 405 26.49 23.45 -2.26
CA SER A 405 27.51 24.51 -2.36
C SER A 405 28.10 24.89 -1.01
N ASP A 406 28.58 23.89 -0.27
CA ASP A 406 29.69 24.10 0.65
C ASP A 406 31.00 24.13 -0.16
N GLU A 407 31.27 25.28 -0.78
CA GLU A 407 32.63 25.59 -1.22
C GLU A 407 33.46 25.99 0.01
N ASP A 408 34.31 25.05 0.44
CA ASP A 408 35.63 25.23 1.05
C ASP A 408 35.90 26.60 1.72
N GLY A 409 35.68 26.64 3.03
CA GLY A 409 36.33 27.62 3.90
C GLY A 409 37.84 27.34 4.00
N SER A 410 38.64 28.14 3.31
CA SER A 410 40.07 28.37 3.58
C SER A 410 40.32 29.76 4.16
#